data_AF-A0A7V6E1A6-F1
#
_entry.id   AF-A0A7V6E1A6-F1
#
_cell.length_a   1.000
_cell.length_b   1.000
_cell.length_c   1.000
_cell.angle_alpha   90.00
_cell.angle_beta   90.00
_cell.angle_gamma   90.00
#
_symmetry.space_group_name_H-M   'P 1'
#
loop_
_entity.id
_entity.type
_entity.pdbx_description
1 polymer ?
#
loop_
_entity_poly.entity_id
_entity_poly.type
_entity_poly.pdbx_seq_one_letter_code
_entity_poly.pdbx_strand_id
1 'polypeptide(L)'
;MFADSHAHIDFPDFEGDLDEVIESAYSAGVRTIIIPSIDGETIAKSARIAETNPHIWFAGGWHPNDADSFDEGFLQRYLGHPKCIAVGEIGLDFYRDYVPKDVQIDVFRRQLEISREAGLPAIVHIRDAWDDAREILDDFPDVPCDFHAFSGGMAELDWAVARGGFIGLGGPVTFKNFRKRDVVEALPLDNLLLETDCPFLAPQSHRGKRNEPSFIPLIAEKIAELKGIDIAEVERATTANLRRFLEIPMPITVSATDSPKRCLSQNFLIDDNIVRKIAKNAGKGKLCVEIGAGNGEITGELSKNFDKIYAIEPDWVRHSAITEKTPSAVVIPKMAQDVDITGLCAFEGVKATVAGNLPYADSSQILFHILDHRTVVDRAIFMIQKELADRICSSTRVKTYGIPSVLFALYFIIKREFDVSRNCFKPAPKVDSTVISLTPRSQSIAPSCPKNYKLLQKVVKASFAHRRKTIANSMRESFGDVDLSSVFERAGIDASLRAEQIPPEGFVALANAVEEAL
;
A
#
# COMPACT_ATOMS: atom_id res chain seq x y z
N MET A 1 -10.33 18.22 8.54
CA MET A 1 -10.93 16.92 8.23
C MET A 1 -10.66 15.96 9.36
N PHE A 2 -11.63 15.11 9.65
CA PHE A 2 -11.50 14.03 10.61
C PHE A 2 -11.30 12.69 9.91
N ALA A 3 -10.83 11.71 10.68
CA ALA A 3 -10.86 10.32 10.33
C ALA A 3 -11.56 9.54 11.44
N ASP A 4 -12.31 8.52 11.05
CA ASP A 4 -12.89 7.53 11.94
C ASP A 4 -11.99 6.28 11.90
N SER A 5 -11.26 6.01 12.98
CA SER A 5 -10.32 4.89 13.06
C SER A 5 -10.98 3.53 13.23
N HIS A 6 -12.28 3.49 13.55
CA HIS A 6 -12.98 2.24 13.85
C HIS A 6 -14.49 2.39 13.66
N ALA A 7 -15.01 1.86 12.56
CA ALA A 7 -16.43 1.92 12.23
C ALA A 7 -16.93 0.65 11.52
N HIS A 8 -17.83 -0.10 12.15
CA HIS A 8 -18.45 -1.32 11.57
C HIS A 8 -19.58 -0.99 10.59
N ILE A 9 -19.31 -0.16 9.57
CA ILE A 9 -20.26 0.17 8.50
C ILE A 9 -20.58 -1.02 7.57
N ASP A 10 -19.87 -2.13 7.74
CA ASP A 10 -20.10 -3.42 7.14
C ASP A 10 -21.18 -4.25 7.87
N PHE A 11 -21.71 -3.79 9.00
CA PHE A 11 -22.77 -4.53 9.71
C PHE A 11 -24.14 -4.45 8.99
N PRO A 12 -25.05 -5.41 9.27
CA PRO A 12 -26.40 -5.41 8.71
C PRO A 12 -27.19 -4.12 8.97
N ASP A 13 -26.88 -3.42 10.07
CA ASP A 13 -27.50 -2.15 10.47
C ASP A 13 -27.42 -1.05 9.39
N PHE A 14 -26.50 -1.15 8.43
CA PHE A 14 -26.28 -0.14 7.38
C PHE A 14 -26.68 -0.60 5.97
N GLU A 15 -27.16 -1.83 5.77
CA GLU A 15 -27.41 -2.38 4.43
C GLU A 15 -28.46 -1.60 3.62
N GLY A 16 -29.38 -0.91 4.29
CA GLY A 16 -30.43 -0.12 3.64
C GLY A 16 -30.01 1.29 3.20
N ASP A 17 -28.91 1.82 3.74
CA ASP A 17 -28.57 3.25 3.64
C ASP A 17 -27.07 3.55 3.71
N LEU A 18 -26.21 2.57 3.43
CA LEU A 18 -24.74 2.70 3.50
C LEU A 18 -24.20 3.91 2.72
N ASP A 19 -24.66 4.13 1.49
CA ASP A 19 -24.21 5.25 0.66
C ASP A 19 -24.57 6.61 1.30
N GLU A 20 -25.77 6.72 1.90
CA GLU A 20 -26.21 7.92 2.61
C GLU A 20 -25.37 8.17 3.88
N VAL A 21 -24.97 7.10 4.57
CA VAL A 21 -24.11 7.16 5.76
C VAL A 21 -22.70 7.63 5.39
N ILE A 22 -22.13 7.12 4.30
CA ILE A 22 -20.82 7.55 3.78
C ILE A 22 -20.89 9.01 3.32
N GLU A 23 -21.94 9.41 2.60
CA GLU A 23 -22.14 10.81 2.18
C GLU A 23 -22.33 11.75 3.38
N SER A 24 -23.04 11.31 4.41
CA SER A 24 -23.25 12.07 5.66
C SER A 24 -21.95 12.25 6.42
N ALA A 25 -21.11 11.21 6.52
CA ALA A 25 -19.77 11.30 7.08
C ALA A 25 -18.91 12.32 6.31
N TYR A 26 -18.97 12.27 4.98
CA TYR A 26 -18.28 13.23 4.12
C TYR A 26 -18.83 14.66 4.32
N SER A 27 -20.13 14.84 4.47
CA SER A 27 -20.71 16.16 4.75
C SER A 27 -20.30 16.71 6.12
N ALA A 28 -20.11 15.83 7.12
CA ALA A 28 -19.65 16.16 8.46
C ALA A 28 -18.13 16.42 8.58
N GLY A 29 -17.38 16.32 7.47
CA GLY A 29 -15.93 16.55 7.47
C GLY A 29 -15.08 15.31 7.80
N VAL A 30 -15.70 14.14 7.97
CA VAL A 30 -15.00 12.84 8.07
C VAL A 30 -14.59 12.41 6.67
N ARG A 31 -13.29 12.25 6.46
CA ARG A 31 -12.73 12.01 5.13
C ARG A 31 -12.07 10.64 5.04
N THR A 32 -11.90 9.92 6.13
CA THR A 32 -11.32 8.58 6.12
C THR A 32 -12.06 7.73 7.13
N ILE A 33 -12.40 6.51 6.75
CA ILE A 33 -13.09 5.54 7.60
C ILE A 33 -12.30 4.23 7.51
N ILE A 34 -12.01 3.63 8.66
CA ILE A 34 -11.41 2.31 8.75
C ILE A 34 -12.47 1.33 9.24
N ILE A 35 -12.67 0.25 8.48
CA ILE A 35 -13.59 -0.83 8.83
C ILE A 35 -12.77 -1.97 9.47
N PRO A 36 -12.94 -2.25 10.77
CA PRO A 36 -12.22 -3.33 11.44
C PRO A 36 -13.07 -4.60 11.39
N SER A 37 -12.80 -5.49 10.44
CA SER A 37 -13.63 -6.69 10.26
C SER A 37 -13.49 -7.66 11.43
N ILE A 38 -14.53 -8.44 11.71
CA ILE A 38 -14.61 -9.32 12.89
C ILE A 38 -14.59 -10.82 12.55
N ASP A 39 -14.78 -11.17 11.28
CA ASP A 39 -14.80 -12.54 10.76
C ASP A 39 -14.63 -12.58 9.22
N GLY A 40 -14.70 -13.77 8.62
CA GLY A 40 -14.55 -13.93 7.17
C GLY A 40 -15.63 -13.23 6.33
N GLU A 41 -16.87 -13.12 6.83
CA GLU A 41 -17.97 -12.49 6.09
C GLU A 41 -17.80 -10.97 6.03
N THR A 42 -17.53 -10.37 7.19
CA THR A 42 -17.25 -8.95 7.38
C THR A 42 -15.97 -8.53 6.66
N ILE A 43 -14.91 -9.35 6.64
CA ILE A 43 -13.71 -9.11 5.82
C ILE A 43 -14.08 -8.97 4.34
N ALA A 44 -14.87 -9.92 3.81
CA ALA A 44 -15.26 -9.90 2.41
C ALA A 44 -16.15 -8.70 2.08
N LYS A 45 -17.03 -8.29 3.00
CA LYS A 45 -17.91 -7.13 2.84
C LYS A 45 -17.12 -5.81 2.91
N SER A 46 -16.22 -5.69 3.88
CA SER A 46 -15.34 -4.53 4.06
C SER A 46 -14.45 -4.29 2.84
N ALA A 47 -13.90 -5.36 2.23
CA ALA A 47 -13.17 -5.25 0.98
C ALA A 47 -14.03 -4.64 -0.14
N ARG A 48 -15.27 -5.12 -0.33
CA ARG A 48 -16.20 -4.58 -1.35
C ARG A 48 -16.54 -3.11 -1.11
N ILE A 49 -16.78 -2.72 0.15
CA ILE A 49 -17.05 -1.32 0.51
C ILE A 49 -15.83 -0.44 0.22
N ALA A 50 -14.63 -0.92 0.57
CA ALA A 50 -13.39 -0.19 0.32
C ALA A 50 -13.07 -0.07 -1.18
N GLU A 51 -13.40 -1.08 -1.99
CA GLU A 51 -13.18 -1.05 -3.44
C GLU A 51 -13.98 0.06 -4.14
N THR A 52 -15.21 0.33 -3.69
CA THR A 52 -16.08 1.37 -4.27
C THR A 52 -15.83 2.75 -3.69
N ASN A 53 -15.11 2.85 -2.57
CA ASN A 53 -14.90 4.10 -1.84
C ASN A 53 -13.41 4.37 -1.60
N PRO A 54 -12.74 5.23 -2.39
CA PRO A 54 -11.29 5.45 -2.32
C PRO A 54 -10.78 5.82 -0.92
N HIS A 55 -11.61 6.48 -0.13
CA HIS A 55 -11.31 7.00 1.19
C HIS A 55 -11.64 6.06 2.37
N ILE A 56 -12.14 4.85 2.08
CA ILE A 56 -12.43 3.82 3.06
C ILE A 56 -11.40 2.71 2.96
N TRP A 57 -10.89 2.26 4.10
CA TRP A 57 -9.92 1.17 4.23
C TRP A 57 -10.47 0.11 5.18
N PHE A 58 -9.84 -1.05 5.23
CA PHE A 58 -10.24 -2.08 6.18
C PHE A 58 -9.05 -2.76 6.86
N ALA A 59 -9.32 -3.30 8.04
CA ALA A 59 -8.48 -4.27 8.72
C ALA A 59 -9.15 -5.65 8.60
N GLY A 60 -8.34 -6.70 8.43
CA GLY A 60 -8.83 -8.06 8.42
C GLY A 60 -8.45 -8.78 9.70
N GLY A 61 -9.41 -9.45 10.35
CA GLY A 61 -9.15 -10.17 11.58
C GLY A 61 -10.39 -10.91 12.08
N TRP A 62 -10.17 -11.71 13.10
CA TRP A 62 -11.21 -12.39 13.85
C TRP A 62 -11.27 -11.81 15.25
N HIS A 63 -12.45 -11.30 15.59
CA HIS A 63 -12.76 -10.78 16.90
C HIS A 63 -12.71 -11.92 17.94
N PRO A 64 -12.33 -11.67 19.21
CA PRO A 64 -12.28 -12.70 20.25
C PRO A 64 -13.58 -13.52 20.37
N ASN A 65 -14.72 -12.90 20.14
CA ASN A 65 -16.04 -13.55 20.19
C ASN A 65 -16.34 -14.47 19.00
N ASP A 66 -15.52 -14.46 17.96
CA ASP A 66 -15.68 -15.25 16.73
C ASP A 66 -14.45 -16.14 16.47
N ALA A 67 -13.49 -16.16 17.41
CA ALA A 67 -12.19 -16.80 17.27
C ALA A 67 -12.24 -18.32 17.00
N ASP A 68 -13.33 -19.00 17.37
CA ASP A 68 -13.53 -20.42 17.07
C ASP A 68 -13.71 -20.72 15.57
N SER A 69 -14.02 -19.69 14.77
CA SER A 69 -14.17 -19.75 13.32
C SER A 69 -12.94 -19.27 12.53
N PHE A 70 -11.82 -19.02 13.22
CA PHE A 70 -10.62 -18.43 12.62
C PHE A 70 -10.09 -19.24 11.42
N ASP A 71 -9.95 -18.56 10.27
CA ASP A 71 -9.37 -19.11 9.05
C ASP A 71 -8.15 -18.29 8.62
N GLU A 72 -6.96 -18.79 8.97
CA GLU A 72 -5.69 -18.17 8.62
C GLU A 72 -5.49 -18.03 7.09
N GLY A 73 -5.88 -19.04 6.31
CA GLY A 73 -5.68 -19.02 4.87
C GLY A 73 -6.56 -17.96 4.20
N PHE A 74 -7.78 -17.77 4.72
CA PHE A 74 -8.65 -16.68 4.31
C PHE A 74 -8.06 -15.32 4.67
N LEU A 75 -7.61 -15.12 5.91
CA LEU A 75 -6.98 -13.88 6.35
C LEU A 75 -5.78 -13.52 5.46
N GLN A 76 -4.83 -14.45 5.29
CA GLN A 76 -3.62 -14.24 4.49
C GLN A 76 -3.93 -13.82 3.05
N ARG A 77 -4.99 -14.36 2.45
CA ARG A 77 -5.44 -13.94 1.11
C ARG A 77 -5.84 -12.46 1.09
N TYR A 78 -6.59 -12.00 2.09
CA TYR A 78 -7.09 -10.62 2.15
C TYR A 78 -6.03 -9.61 2.58
N LEU A 79 -4.97 -10.01 3.27
CA LEU A 79 -3.80 -9.15 3.51
C LEU A 79 -3.12 -8.72 2.20
N GLY A 80 -3.26 -9.50 1.12
CA GLY A 80 -2.81 -9.11 -0.21
C GLY A 80 -3.66 -8.01 -0.88
N HIS A 81 -4.83 -7.68 -0.34
CA HIS A 81 -5.67 -6.63 -0.90
C HIS A 81 -5.06 -5.25 -0.61
N PRO A 82 -4.90 -4.35 -1.61
CA PRO A 82 -4.19 -3.08 -1.45
C PRO A 82 -4.82 -2.10 -0.44
N LYS A 83 -6.09 -2.33 -0.09
CA LYS A 83 -6.83 -1.57 0.93
C LYS A 83 -6.99 -2.27 2.29
N CYS A 84 -6.45 -3.47 2.44
CA CYS A 84 -6.23 -4.08 3.75
C CYS A 84 -4.96 -3.45 4.34
N ILE A 85 -5.05 -2.86 5.52
CA ILE A 85 -3.99 -1.99 6.07
C ILE A 85 -3.59 -2.33 7.52
N ALA A 86 -4.29 -3.28 8.13
CA ALA A 86 -4.06 -3.72 9.50
C ALA A 86 -4.63 -5.13 9.69
N VAL A 87 -4.19 -5.82 10.74
CA VAL A 87 -4.85 -7.01 11.27
C VAL A 87 -5.77 -6.58 12.41
N GLY A 88 -7.07 -6.84 12.30
CA GLY A 88 -8.04 -6.28 13.24
C GLY A 88 -9.47 -6.46 12.76
N GLU A 89 -10.46 -6.51 13.64
CA GLU A 89 -10.40 -6.40 15.10
C GLU A 89 -9.97 -7.72 15.76
N ILE A 90 -8.90 -7.73 16.56
CA ILE A 90 -8.37 -8.93 17.24
C ILE A 90 -8.20 -8.65 18.73
N GLY A 91 -8.06 -9.67 19.59
CA GLY A 91 -7.75 -9.44 21.00
C GLY A 91 -8.44 -10.40 21.95
N LEU A 92 -8.88 -9.90 23.12
CA LEU A 92 -9.49 -10.69 24.18
C LEU A 92 -10.76 -10.03 24.73
N ASP A 93 -11.84 -10.80 24.84
CA ASP A 93 -13.10 -10.41 25.48
C ASP A 93 -13.51 -11.48 26.49
N PHE A 94 -13.21 -11.23 27.77
CA PHE A 94 -13.59 -12.12 28.88
C PHE A 94 -14.89 -11.70 29.56
N TYR A 95 -15.55 -10.67 29.04
CA TYR A 95 -16.86 -10.25 29.51
C TYR A 95 -17.96 -11.12 28.91
N ARG A 96 -17.81 -11.51 27.64
CA ARG A 96 -18.74 -12.43 26.97
C ARG A 96 -18.21 -13.86 27.03
N ASP A 97 -19.11 -14.80 27.30
CA ASP A 97 -18.80 -16.23 27.38
C ASP A 97 -19.26 -16.94 26.09
N TYR A 98 -18.80 -16.44 24.94
CA TYR A 98 -19.13 -17.00 23.62
C TYR A 98 -18.09 -18.00 23.13
N VAL A 99 -16.80 -17.66 23.30
CA VAL A 99 -15.66 -18.49 22.90
C VAL A 99 -14.77 -18.74 24.11
N PRO A 100 -14.31 -19.99 24.37
CA PRO A 100 -13.40 -20.30 25.47
C PRO A 100 -12.13 -19.44 25.48
N LYS A 101 -11.69 -19.03 26.67
CA LYS A 101 -10.57 -18.10 26.84
C LYS A 101 -9.27 -18.58 26.20
N ASP A 102 -8.98 -19.87 26.29
CA ASP A 102 -7.80 -20.50 25.69
C ASP A 102 -7.82 -20.38 24.15
N VAL A 103 -8.99 -20.56 23.53
CA VAL A 103 -9.15 -20.35 22.08
C VAL A 103 -8.92 -18.88 21.71
N GLN A 104 -9.47 -17.93 22.48
CA GLN A 104 -9.23 -16.49 22.24
C GLN A 104 -7.74 -16.16 22.32
N ILE A 105 -7.04 -16.68 23.33
CA ILE A 105 -5.61 -16.46 23.55
C ILE A 105 -4.76 -17.01 22.40
N ASP A 106 -5.03 -18.25 21.97
CA ASP A 106 -4.28 -18.90 20.90
C ASP A 106 -4.47 -18.16 19.56
N VAL A 107 -5.72 -17.79 19.25
CA VAL A 107 -6.04 -17.05 18.02
C VAL A 107 -5.49 -15.63 18.06
N PHE A 108 -5.53 -14.95 19.20
CA PHE A 108 -4.93 -13.62 19.33
C PHE A 108 -3.42 -13.65 19.08
N ARG A 109 -2.70 -14.61 19.68
CA ARG A 109 -1.26 -14.83 19.40
C ARG A 109 -1.01 -15.09 17.93
N ARG A 110 -1.79 -15.98 17.29
CA ARG A 110 -1.58 -16.31 15.88
C ARG A 110 -1.83 -15.11 14.97
N GLN A 111 -2.85 -14.29 15.25
CA GLN A 111 -3.12 -13.10 14.47
C GLN A 111 -2.03 -12.01 14.65
N LEU A 112 -1.44 -11.89 15.84
CA LEU A 112 -0.27 -11.02 16.05
C LEU A 112 0.98 -11.50 15.29
N GLU A 113 1.21 -12.81 15.21
CA GLU A 113 2.26 -13.38 14.36
C GLU A 113 2.04 -13.04 12.89
N ILE A 114 0.81 -13.21 12.39
CA ILE A 114 0.43 -12.84 11.02
C ILE A 114 0.65 -11.34 10.78
N SER A 115 0.27 -10.49 11.75
CA SER A 115 0.49 -9.05 11.69
C SER A 115 1.98 -8.71 11.54
N ARG A 116 2.83 -9.34 12.36
CA ARG A 116 4.29 -9.20 12.31
C ARG A 116 4.87 -9.68 10.98
N GLU A 117 4.45 -10.84 10.50
CA GLU A 117 4.89 -11.43 9.23
C GLU A 117 4.53 -10.55 8.03
N ALA A 118 3.33 -9.96 8.05
CA ALA A 118 2.85 -9.04 7.02
C ALA A 118 3.43 -7.62 7.15
N GLY A 119 4.07 -7.28 8.27
CA GLY A 119 4.52 -5.93 8.57
C GLY A 119 3.37 -4.94 8.73
N LEU A 120 2.20 -5.41 9.17
CA LEU A 120 1.00 -4.61 9.37
C LEU A 120 0.78 -4.32 10.85
N PRO A 121 0.17 -3.17 11.20
CA PRO A 121 -0.26 -2.88 12.56
C PRO A 121 -1.49 -3.70 12.96
N ALA A 122 -1.77 -3.75 14.27
CA ALA A 122 -2.92 -4.45 14.84
C ALA A 122 -3.95 -3.48 15.46
N ILE A 123 -5.24 -3.73 15.21
CA ILE A 123 -6.36 -3.06 15.92
C ILE A 123 -6.87 -4.03 16.99
N VAL A 124 -6.69 -3.65 18.26
CA VAL A 124 -6.80 -4.55 19.41
C VAL A 124 -8.01 -4.22 20.28
N HIS A 125 -8.90 -5.21 20.42
CA HIS A 125 -10.00 -5.25 21.36
C HIS A 125 -9.55 -5.83 22.70
N ILE A 126 -9.83 -5.11 23.80
CA ILE A 126 -9.62 -5.64 25.15
C ILE A 126 -10.82 -5.33 26.02
N ARG A 127 -11.44 -6.39 26.53
CA ARG A 127 -12.56 -6.30 27.47
C ARG A 127 -12.37 -7.28 28.63
N ASP A 128 -12.23 -6.72 29.83
CA ASP A 128 -12.03 -7.46 31.09
C ASP A 128 -10.86 -8.47 31.05
N ALA A 129 -9.85 -8.19 30.22
CA ALA A 129 -8.73 -9.10 29.92
C ALA A 129 -7.37 -8.40 29.79
N TRP A 130 -7.18 -7.25 30.46
CA TRP A 130 -5.97 -6.42 30.30
C TRP A 130 -4.68 -7.11 30.76
N ASP A 131 -4.72 -7.95 31.80
CA ASP A 131 -3.51 -8.63 32.28
C ASP A 131 -3.00 -9.64 31.26
N ASP A 132 -3.87 -10.52 30.77
CA ASP A 132 -3.55 -11.51 29.74
C ASP A 132 -3.15 -10.85 28.40
N ALA A 133 -3.86 -9.80 28.00
CA ALA A 133 -3.56 -9.09 26.75
C ALA A 133 -2.18 -8.43 26.79
N ARG A 134 -1.79 -7.83 27.93
CA ARG A 134 -0.45 -7.24 28.10
C ARG A 134 0.65 -8.28 28.03
N GLU A 135 0.48 -9.41 28.73
CA GLU A 135 1.44 -10.51 28.69
C GLU A 135 1.68 -10.99 27.25
N ILE A 136 0.59 -11.21 26.49
CA ILE A 136 0.70 -11.61 25.08
C ILE A 136 1.40 -10.53 24.26
N LEU A 137 0.96 -9.27 24.37
CA LEU A 137 1.48 -8.19 23.54
C LEU A 137 2.94 -7.82 23.86
N ASP A 138 3.46 -8.16 25.04
CA ASP A 138 4.88 -8.00 25.39
C ASP A 138 5.79 -8.98 24.62
N ASP A 139 5.26 -10.11 24.14
CA ASP A 139 5.95 -10.99 23.17
C ASP A 139 5.98 -10.40 21.74
N PHE A 140 5.20 -9.34 21.51
CA PHE A 140 5.08 -8.63 20.22
C PHE A 140 5.41 -7.12 20.32
N PRO A 141 6.62 -6.75 20.77
CA PRO A 141 6.99 -5.35 20.98
C PRO A 141 7.15 -4.54 19.68
N ASP A 142 7.33 -5.23 18.55
CA ASP A 142 7.53 -4.68 17.21
C ASP A 142 6.22 -4.48 16.43
N VAL A 143 5.09 -5.00 16.92
CA VAL A 143 3.78 -4.82 16.28
C VAL A 143 3.13 -3.53 16.81
N PRO A 144 2.95 -2.49 15.96
CA PRO A 144 2.24 -1.28 16.36
C PRO A 144 0.77 -1.62 16.64
N CYS A 145 0.20 -1.05 17.71
CA CYS A 145 -1.17 -1.36 18.14
C CYS A 145 -2.01 -0.09 18.30
N ASP A 146 -3.27 -0.18 17.88
CA ASP A 146 -4.36 0.67 18.34
C ASP A 146 -5.20 -0.11 19.36
N PHE A 147 -5.46 0.50 20.51
CA PHE A 147 -6.36 -0.02 21.53
C PHE A 147 -7.70 0.71 21.39
N HIS A 148 -8.56 0.16 20.55
CA HIS A 148 -9.87 0.73 20.25
C HIS A 148 -10.82 0.61 21.45
N ALA A 149 -11.86 1.44 21.48
CA ALA A 149 -12.86 1.48 22.53
C ALA A 149 -12.25 1.48 23.94
N PHE A 150 -11.18 2.28 24.13
CA PHE A 150 -10.27 2.11 25.26
C PHE A 150 -11.00 2.09 26.61
N SER A 151 -10.90 0.93 27.26
CA SER A 151 -11.60 0.62 28.49
C SER A 151 -10.64 0.36 29.67
N GLY A 152 -9.36 0.71 29.53
CA GLY A 152 -8.36 0.67 30.61
C GLY A 152 -8.47 1.83 31.61
N GLY A 153 -7.76 1.74 32.71
CA GLY A 153 -7.50 2.83 33.65
C GLY A 153 -6.16 3.51 33.37
N MET A 154 -5.61 4.21 34.36
CA MET A 154 -4.34 4.95 34.21
C MET A 154 -3.14 4.00 33.99
N ALA A 155 -3.11 2.85 34.67
CA ALA A 155 -2.03 1.88 34.54
C ALA A 155 -1.96 1.26 33.14
N GLU A 156 -3.13 0.94 32.56
CA GLU A 156 -3.25 0.43 31.20
C GLU A 156 -2.89 1.51 30.18
N LEU A 157 -3.28 2.76 30.42
CA LEU A 157 -2.91 3.90 29.57
C LEU A 157 -1.39 4.11 29.55
N ASP A 158 -0.76 4.16 30.72
CA ASP A 158 0.69 4.35 30.84
C ASP A 158 1.47 3.25 30.10
N TRP A 159 1.05 1.99 30.26
CA TRP A 159 1.64 0.85 29.56
C TRP A 159 1.45 0.96 28.04
N ALA A 160 0.22 1.24 27.58
CA ALA A 160 -0.09 1.33 26.16
C ALA A 160 0.68 2.46 25.47
N VAL A 161 0.81 3.61 26.12
CA VAL A 161 1.60 4.74 25.62
C VAL A 161 3.11 4.44 25.63
N ALA A 162 3.62 3.78 26.68
CA ALA A 162 5.05 3.46 26.80
C ALA A 162 5.56 2.54 25.68
N ARG A 163 4.70 1.64 25.17
CA ARG A 163 5.00 0.80 23.99
C ARG A 163 4.74 1.50 22.64
N GLY A 164 4.35 2.77 22.64
CA GLY A 164 4.03 3.52 21.42
C GLY A 164 2.65 3.22 20.82
N GLY A 165 1.73 2.65 21.60
CA GLY A 165 0.37 2.35 21.16
C GLY A 165 -0.51 3.59 20.99
N PHE A 166 -1.51 3.47 20.12
CA PHE A 166 -2.56 4.46 19.93
C PHE A 166 -3.81 4.07 20.72
N ILE A 167 -4.61 5.06 21.12
CA ILE A 167 -5.76 4.91 21.99
C ILE A 167 -7.00 5.46 21.28
N GLY A 168 -7.92 4.58 20.91
CA GLY A 168 -9.22 4.93 20.35
C GLY A 168 -10.21 5.37 21.43
N LEU A 169 -10.80 6.56 21.25
CA LEU A 169 -11.87 7.08 22.12
C LEU A 169 -13.13 7.41 21.32
N GLY A 170 -14.21 6.68 21.62
CA GLY A 170 -15.50 6.86 20.95
C GLY A 170 -16.58 7.62 21.74
N GLY A 171 -17.83 7.43 21.29
CA GLY A 171 -19.04 8.08 21.82
C GLY A 171 -19.20 8.08 23.36
N PRO A 172 -18.80 7.02 24.11
CA PRO A 172 -18.88 7.00 25.57
C PRO A 172 -18.23 8.18 26.29
N VAL A 173 -17.21 8.82 25.71
CA VAL A 173 -16.57 10.02 26.28
C VAL A 173 -17.55 11.17 26.53
N THR A 174 -18.66 11.19 25.78
CA THR A 174 -19.70 12.20 25.86
C THR A 174 -20.77 11.91 26.92
N PHE A 175 -20.79 10.70 27.49
CA PHE A 175 -21.87 10.29 28.38
C PHE A 175 -21.80 11.00 29.72
N LYS A 176 -22.97 11.33 30.28
CA LYS A 176 -23.07 12.02 31.59
C LYS A 176 -22.44 11.23 32.74
N ASN A 177 -22.40 9.91 32.63
CA ASN A 177 -21.84 8.99 33.62
C ASN A 177 -20.45 8.47 33.24
N PHE A 178 -19.76 9.10 32.28
CA PHE A 178 -18.38 8.76 31.93
C PHE A 178 -17.45 9.01 33.13
N ARG A 179 -16.79 7.96 33.63
CA ARG A 179 -16.02 8.00 34.88
C ARG A 179 -14.50 8.09 34.70
N LYS A 180 -14.01 8.16 33.46
CA LYS A 180 -12.57 8.07 33.13
C LYS A 180 -12.03 9.38 32.56
N ARG A 181 -12.49 10.49 33.13
CA ARG A 181 -12.11 11.83 32.68
C ARG A 181 -10.61 12.09 32.86
N ASP A 182 -10.05 11.60 33.96
CA ASP A 182 -8.63 11.63 34.27
C ASP A 182 -7.77 10.93 33.20
N VAL A 183 -8.22 9.77 32.71
CA VAL A 183 -7.56 9.04 31.61
C VAL A 183 -7.54 9.87 30.33
N VAL A 184 -8.68 10.47 29.98
CA VAL A 184 -8.79 11.32 28.77
C VAL A 184 -7.91 12.56 28.91
N GLU A 185 -7.86 13.19 30.08
CA GLU A 185 -7.00 14.34 30.35
C GLU A 185 -5.52 13.98 30.24
N ALA A 186 -5.11 12.83 30.78
CA ALA A 186 -3.72 12.35 30.78
C ALA A 186 -3.22 11.83 29.43
N LEU A 187 -4.09 11.27 28.58
CA LEU A 187 -3.73 10.68 27.28
C LEU A 187 -2.97 11.68 26.39
N PRO A 188 -1.72 11.42 26.00
CA PRO A 188 -1.01 12.30 25.08
C PRO A 188 -1.76 12.46 23.76
N LEU A 189 -1.83 13.70 23.27
CA LEU A 189 -2.57 14.01 22.03
C LEU A 189 -1.97 13.27 20.83
N ASP A 190 -0.67 13.00 20.84
CA ASP A 190 0.04 12.24 19.80
C ASP A 190 -0.23 10.72 19.84
N ASN A 191 -0.97 10.22 20.83
CA ASN A 191 -1.40 8.81 20.91
C ASN A 191 -2.91 8.65 20.72
N LEU A 192 -3.67 9.74 20.63
CA LEU A 192 -5.13 9.70 20.53
C LEU A 192 -5.60 9.39 19.10
N LEU A 193 -6.61 8.53 18.98
CA LEU A 193 -7.43 8.34 17.78
C LEU A 193 -8.91 8.63 18.09
N LEU A 194 -9.65 9.02 17.05
CA LEU A 194 -11.10 9.23 17.11
C LEU A 194 -11.78 8.10 16.39
N GLU A 195 -12.80 7.54 17.03
CA GLU A 195 -13.58 6.42 16.50
C GLU A 195 -15.06 6.65 16.79
N THR A 196 -15.93 5.99 16.02
CA THR A 196 -17.33 5.86 16.43
C THR A 196 -17.63 4.53 17.08
N ASP A 197 -16.97 3.45 16.66
CA ASP A 197 -17.38 2.07 16.96
C ASP A 197 -18.88 1.86 16.62
N CYS A 198 -19.30 2.48 15.51
CA CYS A 198 -20.67 2.37 15.04
C CYS A 198 -20.98 0.93 14.62
N PRO A 199 -22.23 0.43 14.77
CA PRO A 199 -23.46 1.17 15.04
C PRO A 199 -23.75 1.44 16.52
N PHE A 200 -22.87 1.03 17.43
CA PHE A 200 -23.13 1.07 18.86
C PHE A 200 -22.71 2.39 19.51
N LEU A 201 -23.21 2.62 20.73
CA LEU A 201 -22.68 3.65 21.65
C LEU A 201 -22.67 5.10 21.11
N ALA A 202 -23.71 5.49 20.34
CA ALA A 202 -23.89 6.86 19.84
C ALA A 202 -23.68 7.92 20.94
N PRO A 203 -23.05 9.08 20.60
CA PRO A 203 -22.81 10.17 21.55
C PRO A 203 -24.05 10.60 22.31
N GLN A 204 -23.85 11.26 23.45
CA GLN A 204 -24.89 11.62 24.41
C GLN A 204 -26.05 12.44 23.81
N SER A 205 -25.78 13.28 22.80
CA SER A 205 -26.79 14.05 22.07
C SER A 205 -27.70 13.19 21.18
N HIS A 206 -27.26 11.99 20.82
CA HIS A 206 -27.94 11.02 19.95
C HIS A 206 -28.19 9.68 20.66
N ARG A 207 -28.12 9.66 22.00
CA ARG A 207 -28.23 8.43 22.79
C ARG A 207 -29.53 7.69 22.48
N GLY A 208 -29.43 6.39 22.23
CA GLY A 208 -30.57 5.54 21.86
C GLY A 208 -30.90 5.52 20.37
N LYS A 209 -30.16 6.27 19.54
CA LYS A 209 -30.16 6.15 18.07
C LYS A 209 -28.95 5.32 17.61
N ARG A 210 -29.00 4.85 16.35
CA ARG A 210 -27.85 4.22 15.67
C ARG A 210 -26.68 5.21 15.65
N ASN A 211 -25.49 4.75 16.00
CA ASN A 211 -24.26 5.53 15.83
C ASN A 211 -23.81 5.48 14.37
N GLU A 212 -23.05 6.47 13.92
CA GLU A 212 -22.56 6.54 12.55
C GLU A 212 -21.33 7.46 12.45
N PRO A 213 -20.47 7.29 11.43
CA PRO A 213 -19.23 8.05 11.30
C PRO A 213 -19.40 9.57 11.31
N SER A 214 -20.57 10.08 10.89
CA SER A 214 -20.89 11.52 10.90
C SER A 214 -20.80 12.15 12.30
N PHE A 215 -20.73 11.35 13.36
CA PHE A 215 -20.68 11.80 14.75
C PHE A 215 -19.25 12.02 15.31
N ILE A 216 -18.19 11.72 14.55
CA ILE A 216 -16.80 12.01 14.96
C ILE A 216 -16.60 13.47 15.43
N PRO A 217 -17.13 14.52 14.77
CA PRO A 217 -16.97 15.90 15.24
C PRO A 217 -17.51 16.12 16.66
N LEU A 218 -18.59 15.43 17.05
CA LEU A 218 -19.17 15.53 18.40
C LEU A 218 -18.26 14.91 19.46
N ILE A 219 -17.57 13.81 19.09
CA ILE A 219 -16.60 13.12 19.94
C ILE A 219 -15.35 14.00 20.10
N ALA A 220 -14.86 14.55 18.99
CA ALA A 220 -13.72 15.47 18.98
C ALA A 220 -13.98 16.73 19.82
N GLU A 221 -15.16 17.34 19.71
CA GLU A 221 -15.56 18.51 20.51
C GLU A 221 -15.51 18.18 22.01
N LYS A 222 -16.02 17.01 22.41
CA LYS A 222 -15.97 16.62 23.81
C LYS A 222 -14.55 16.38 24.31
N ILE A 223 -13.70 15.75 23.50
CA ILE A 223 -12.30 15.53 23.88
C ILE A 223 -11.56 16.86 24.00
N ALA A 224 -11.81 17.81 23.09
CA ALA A 224 -11.25 19.16 23.14
C ALA A 224 -11.65 19.88 24.44
N GLU A 225 -12.93 19.79 24.84
CA GLU A 225 -13.43 20.33 26.11
C GLU A 225 -12.69 19.72 27.31
N LEU A 226 -12.55 18.39 27.35
CA LEU A 226 -11.89 17.69 28.45
C LEU A 226 -10.40 18.03 28.55
N LYS A 227 -9.72 18.18 27.41
CA LYS A 227 -8.30 18.54 27.34
C LYS A 227 -8.01 20.04 27.48
N GLY A 228 -9.01 20.89 27.34
CA GLY A 228 -8.84 22.35 27.37
C GLY A 228 -8.07 22.91 26.17
N ILE A 229 -8.24 22.30 24.99
CA ILE A 229 -7.59 22.69 23.73
C ILE A 229 -8.61 22.98 22.63
N ASP A 230 -8.17 23.54 21.51
CA ASP A 230 -9.03 23.79 20.35
C ASP A 230 -9.39 22.48 19.63
N ILE A 231 -10.63 22.34 19.14
CA ILE A 231 -11.05 21.17 18.36
C ILE A 231 -10.18 20.96 17.10
N ALA A 232 -9.66 22.04 16.50
CA ALA A 232 -8.77 21.96 15.36
C ALA A 232 -7.41 21.35 15.74
N GLU A 233 -6.97 21.43 17.00
CA GLU A 233 -5.78 20.71 17.47
C GLU A 233 -6.05 19.21 17.56
N VAL A 234 -7.21 18.81 18.09
CA VAL A 234 -7.64 17.40 18.12
C VAL A 234 -7.73 16.86 16.69
N GLU A 235 -8.44 17.56 15.81
CA GLU A 235 -8.58 17.20 14.40
C GLU A 235 -7.23 16.93 13.72
N ARG A 236 -6.29 17.86 13.83
CA ARG A 236 -4.97 17.75 13.20
C ARG A 236 -4.17 16.59 13.77
N ALA A 237 -4.14 16.47 15.10
CA ALA A 237 -3.32 15.45 15.77
C ALA A 237 -3.86 14.05 15.51
N THR A 238 -5.15 13.81 15.66
CA THR A 238 -5.73 12.47 15.50
C THR A 238 -5.68 12.00 14.04
N THR A 239 -5.85 12.90 13.08
CA THR A 239 -5.64 12.60 11.65
C THR A 239 -4.18 12.27 11.35
N ALA A 240 -3.22 13.01 11.94
CA ALA A 240 -1.79 12.73 11.77
C ALA A 240 -1.37 11.42 12.44
N ASN A 241 -1.97 11.10 13.60
CA ASN A 241 -1.75 9.87 14.33
C ASN A 241 -2.22 8.66 13.52
N LEU A 242 -3.45 8.69 12.98
CA LEU A 242 -3.98 7.61 12.15
C LEU A 242 -3.10 7.39 10.91
N ARG A 243 -2.63 8.48 10.28
CA ARG A 243 -1.72 8.43 9.14
C ARG A 243 -0.39 7.78 9.51
N ARG A 244 0.16 8.10 10.68
CA ARG A 244 1.42 7.53 11.17
C ARG A 244 1.26 6.07 11.56
N PHE A 245 0.12 5.70 12.12
CA PHE A 245 -0.19 4.35 12.56
C PHE A 245 -0.38 3.38 11.39
N LEU A 246 -1.21 3.75 10.42
CA LEU A 246 -1.63 2.88 9.32
C LEU A 246 -0.84 3.09 8.02
N GLU A 247 0.06 4.08 8.00
CA GLU A 247 0.85 4.50 6.84
C GLU A 247 0.00 4.80 5.58
N ILE A 248 -1.26 5.17 5.77
CA ILE A 248 -2.18 5.48 4.66
C ILE A 248 -2.09 6.95 4.25
N PRO A 249 -2.28 7.24 2.95
CA PRO A 249 -2.41 8.61 2.49
C PRO A 249 -3.71 9.21 3.02
N MET A 250 -3.65 10.46 3.46
CA MET A 250 -4.82 11.21 3.90
C MET A 250 -5.38 12.03 2.75
N PRO A 251 -6.71 12.02 2.53
CA PRO A 251 -7.37 12.95 1.63
C PRO A 251 -6.92 14.39 1.87
N ILE A 252 -6.87 15.19 0.80
CA ILE A 252 -6.63 16.63 0.92
C ILE A 252 -7.98 17.33 0.78
N THR A 253 -8.23 18.37 1.58
CA THR A 253 -9.42 19.20 1.42
C THR A 253 -9.49 19.78 0.00
N VAL A 254 -10.65 19.61 -0.64
CA VAL A 254 -10.97 19.93 -2.06
C VAL A 254 -10.79 21.41 -2.45
N SER A 255 -10.30 22.25 -1.53
CA SER A 255 -9.75 23.57 -1.87
C SER A 255 -8.45 23.50 -2.70
N ALA A 256 -7.85 22.31 -2.84
CA ALA A 256 -6.72 22.08 -3.71
C ALA A 256 -7.13 22.32 -5.17
N THR A 257 -6.52 23.32 -5.81
CA THR A 257 -6.75 23.64 -7.22
C THR A 257 -6.61 22.39 -8.09
N ASP A 258 -7.47 22.25 -9.08
CA ASP A 258 -7.43 21.23 -10.14
C ASP A 258 -6.26 21.43 -11.12
N SER A 259 -5.10 21.84 -10.60
CA SER A 259 -3.90 22.14 -11.37
C SER A 259 -2.88 20.99 -11.27
N PRO A 260 -2.12 20.73 -12.34
CA PRO A 260 -1.07 19.72 -12.34
C PRO A 260 -0.02 19.98 -11.23
N LYS A 261 0.24 18.97 -10.41
CA LYS A 261 1.19 19.02 -9.29
C LYS A 261 2.61 18.71 -9.78
N ARG A 262 3.52 19.66 -9.61
CA ARG A 262 4.95 19.48 -9.95
C ARG A 262 5.63 18.38 -9.15
N CYS A 263 5.29 18.24 -7.87
CA CYS A 263 5.85 17.19 -7.00
C CYS A 263 5.52 15.77 -7.46
N LEU A 264 4.41 15.60 -8.19
CA LEU A 264 3.99 14.31 -8.76
C LEU A 264 4.36 14.16 -10.24
N SER A 265 5.10 15.12 -10.81
CA SER A 265 5.47 15.12 -12.24
C SER A 265 4.28 14.88 -13.19
N GLN A 266 3.12 15.48 -12.89
CA GLN A 266 1.89 15.22 -13.64
C GLN A 266 1.94 15.83 -15.05
N ASN A 267 1.81 14.96 -16.05
CA ASN A 267 1.63 15.28 -17.47
C ASN A 267 0.48 14.43 -18.01
N PHE A 268 -0.71 15.02 -18.13
CA PHE A 268 -1.91 14.29 -18.55
C PHE A 268 -1.91 14.11 -20.07
N LEU A 269 -2.19 12.89 -20.53
CA LEU A 269 -2.31 12.58 -21.94
C LEU A 269 -3.64 13.12 -22.48
N ILE A 270 -3.60 13.91 -23.56
CA ILE A 270 -4.79 14.54 -24.17
C ILE A 270 -5.11 14.02 -25.57
N ASP A 271 -4.34 13.04 -26.07
CA ASP A 271 -4.54 12.45 -27.40
C ASP A 271 -5.20 11.06 -27.31
N ASP A 272 -6.49 11.00 -27.64
CA ASP A 272 -7.29 9.77 -27.59
C ASP A 272 -6.76 8.65 -28.49
N ASN A 273 -6.06 8.97 -29.59
CA ASN A 273 -5.49 7.93 -30.44
C ASN A 273 -4.31 7.25 -29.76
N ILE A 274 -3.52 8.00 -28.99
CA ILE A 274 -2.45 7.43 -28.18
C ILE A 274 -3.03 6.58 -27.05
N VAL A 275 -4.05 7.06 -26.35
CA VAL A 275 -4.77 6.31 -25.31
C VAL A 275 -5.25 4.96 -25.85
N ARG A 276 -5.99 4.96 -26.97
CA ARG A 276 -6.48 3.73 -27.62
C ARG A 276 -5.36 2.79 -28.05
N LYS A 277 -4.23 3.32 -28.54
CA LYS A 277 -3.06 2.51 -28.91
C LYS A 277 -2.41 1.85 -27.69
N ILE A 278 -2.30 2.56 -26.57
CA ILE A 278 -1.77 2.00 -25.31
C ILE A 278 -2.68 0.86 -24.84
N ALA A 279 -3.99 1.10 -24.73
CA ALA A 279 -4.95 0.08 -24.29
C ALA A 279 -4.98 -1.14 -25.23
N LYS A 280 -4.91 -0.92 -26.56
CA LYS A 280 -4.78 -2.00 -27.54
C LYS A 280 -3.52 -2.83 -27.33
N ASN A 281 -2.39 -2.19 -27.06
CA ASN A 281 -1.12 -2.86 -26.81
C ASN A 281 -1.01 -3.47 -25.41
N ALA A 282 -1.86 -3.07 -24.46
CA ALA A 282 -2.04 -3.75 -23.17
C ALA A 282 -2.67 -5.14 -23.36
N GLY A 283 -3.50 -5.30 -24.39
CA GLY A 283 -4.19 -6.55 -24.70
C GLY A 283 -5.51 -6.66 -23.95
N LYS A 284 -5.89 -7.89 -23.59
CA LYS A 284 -7.10 -8.23 -22.84
C LYS A 284 -6.77 -9.27 -21.78
N GLY A 285 -7.51 -9.30 -20.68
CA GLY A 285 -7.27 -10.25 -19.59
C GLY A 285 -8.24 -10.07 -18.43
N LYS A 286 -8.01 -10.79 -17.33
CA LYS A 286 -8.87 -10.69 -16.14
C LYS A 286 -8.57 -9.44 -15.31
N LEU A 287 -7.28 -9.17 -15.08
CA LEU A 287 -6.82 -8.13 -14.16
C LEU A 287 -5.87 -7.16 -14.87
N CYS A 288 -6.13 -5.86 -14.70
CA CYS A 288 -5.18 -4.81 -15.04
C CYS A 288 -4.88 -3.91 -13.83
N VAL A 289 -3.60 -3.65 -13.60
CA VAL A 289 -3.12 -2.67 -12.62
C VAL A 289 -2.60 -1.47 -13.39
N GLU A 290 -3.28 -0.34 -13.29
CA GLU A 290 -2.88 0.91 -13.91
C GLU A 290 -2.11 1.78 -12.93
N ILE A 291 -0.92 2.22 -13.32
CA ILE A 291 -0.07 3.10 -12.52
C ILE A 291 -0.14 4.53 -13.05
N GLY A 292 -0.49 5.46 -12.18
CA GLY A 292 -0.63 6.87 -12.52
C GLY A 292 -1.83 7.11 -13.42
N ALA A 293 -3.01 6.72 -12.92
CA ALA A 293 -4.26 6.79 -13.67
C ALA A 293 -4.66 8.21 -14.08
N GLY A 294 -4.14 9.25 -13.40
CA GLY A 294 -4.44 10.64 -13.73
C GLY A 294 -5.94 10.90 -13.62
N ASN A 295 -6.56 11.50 -14.64
CA ASN A 295 -8.01 11.70 -14.63
C ASN A 295 -8.76 10.52 -15.26
N GLY A 296 -8.13 9.36 -15.36
CA GLY A 296 -8.74 8.14 -15.90
C GLY A 296 -8.78 8.05 -17.42
N GLU A 297 -7.90 8.76 -18.14
CA GLU A 297 -7.89 8.76 -19.61
C GLU A 297 -7.58 7.37 -20.17
N ILE A 298 -6.57 6.67 -19.64
CA ILE A 298 -6.22 5.31 -20.06
C ILE A 298 -7.14 4.27 -19.38
N THR A 299 -7.53 4.49 -18.12
CA THR A 299 -8.44 3.65 -17.35
C THR A 299 -9.71 3.27 -18.12
N GLY A 300 -10.37 4.26 -18.73
CA GLY A 300 -11.63 4.03 -19.46
C GLY A 300 -11.49 3.21 -20.73
N GLU A 301 -10.32 3.20 -21.38
CA GLU A 301 -10.06 2.31 -22.52
C GLU A 301 -9.59 0.92 -22.07
N LEU A 302 -8.87 0.83 -20.95
CA LEU A 302 -8.49 -0.44 -20.34
C LEU A 302 -9.73 -1.21 -19.86
N SER A 303 -10.73 -0.54 -19.30
CA SER A 303 -11.93 -1.19 -18.73
C SER A 303 -12.78 -1.95 -19.76
N LYS A 304 -12.58 -1.64 -21.05
CA LYS A 304 -13.21 -2.37 -22.17
C LYS A 304 -12.55 -3.71 -22.46
N ASN A 305 -11.34 -3.93 -21.95
CA ASN A 305 -10.48 -5.07 -22.25
C ASN A 305 -10.18 -5.97 -21.04
N PHE A 306 -10.47 -5.49 -19.83
CA PHE A 306 -10.17 -6.18 -18.58
C PHE A 306 -11.39 -6.25 -17.67
N ASP A 307 -11.57 -7.41 -17.01
CA ASP A 307 -12.71 -7.64 -16.12
C ASP A 307 -12.62 -6.80 -14.83
N LYS A 308 -11.39 -6.59 -14.33
CA LYS A 308 -11.10 -5.81 -13.11
C LYS A 308 -9.92 -4.86 -13.34
N ILE A 309 -10.04 -3.63 -12.84
CA ILE A 309 -8.99 -2.63 -12.88
C ILE A 309 -8.71 -2.09 -11.48
N TYR A 310 -7.43 -2.07 -11.11
CA TYR A 310 -6.92 -1.30 -9.99
C TYR A 310 -6.16 -0.08 -10.52
N ALA A 311 -6.70 1.11 -10.28
CA ALA A 311 -6.14 2.39 -10.69
C ALA A 311 -5.34 2.99 -9.52
N ILE A 312 -4.01 2.95 -9.59
CA ILE A 312 -3.12 3.53 -8.58
C ILE A 312 -2.95 5.01 -8.89
N GLU A 313 -3.44 5.87 -8.00
CA GLU A 313 -3.37 7.33 -8.14
C GLU A 313 -3.21 8.02 -6.78
N PRO A 314 -2.02 8.56 -6.46
CA PRO A 314 -1.79 9.23 -5.18
C PRO A 314 -2.45 10.62 -5.07
N ASP A 315 -2.85 11.25 -6.19
CA ASP A 315 -3.53 12.55 -6.17
C ASP A 315 -5.04 12.42 -5.94
N TRP A 316 -5.46 12.63 -4.69
CA TRP A 316 -6.87 12.66 -4.28
C TRP A 316 -7.79 13.55 -5.12
N VAL A 317 -7.28 14.62 -5.72
CA VAL A 317 -8.09 15.52 -6.56
C VAL A 317 -8.58 14.81 -7.83
N ARG A 318 -7.94 13.71 -8.22
CA ARG A 318 -8.22 12.98 -9.47
C ARG A 318 -9.24 11.86 -9.30
N HIS A 319 -9.47 11.39 -8.07
CA HIS A 319 -10.24 10.18 -7.83
C HIS A 319 -11.67 10.29 -8.34
N SER A 320 -12.33 11.45 -8.15
CA SER A 320 -13.68 11.67 -8.67
C SER A 320 -13.73 11.53 -10.19
N ALA A 321 -12.77 12.08 -10.92
CA ALA A 321 -12.71 11.97 -12.37
C ALA A 321 -12.53 10.52 -12.85
N ILE A 322 -11.75 9.71 -12.11
CA ILE A 322 -11.60 8.28 -12.40
C ILE A 322 -12.92 7.55 -12.15
N THR A 323 -13.51 7.73 -10.97
CA THR A 323 -14.77 7.05 -10.57
C THR A 323 -15.94 7.44 -11.47
N GLU A 324 -16.05 8.70 -11.88
CA GLU A 324 -17.10 9.17 -12.82
C GLU A 324 -16.93 8.56 -14.21
N LYS A 325 -15.71 8.50 -14.74
CA LYS A 325 -15.45 7.95 -16.08
C LYS A 325 -15.46 6.43 -16.10
N THR A 326 -15.05 5.78 -15.02
CA THR A 326 -14.93 4.33 -14.91
C THR A 326 -15.33 3.87 -13.52
N PRO A 327 -16.65 3.78 -13.24
CA PRO A 327 -17.15 3.36 -11.93
C PRO A 327 -16.73 1.95 -11.50
N SER A 328 -16.35 1.10 -12.47
CA SER A 328 -15.86 -0.25 -12.22
C SER A 328 -14.39 -0.33 -11.81
N ALA A 329 -13.63 0.77 -11.88
CA ALA A 329 -12.23 0.81 -11.47
C ALA A 329 -12.11 0.99 -9.96
N VAL A 330 -11.26 0.18 -9.34
CA VAL A 330 -10.90 0.31 -7.92
C VAL A 330 -9.76 1.32 -7.81
N VAL A 331 -10.01 2.47 -7.20
CA VAL A 331 -8.97 3.49 -7.01
C VAL A 331 -8.16 3.19 -5.76
N ILE A 332 -6.85 3.04 -5.93
CA ILE A 332 -5.89 2.82 -4.86
C ILE A 332 -5.11 4.12 -4.64
N PRO A 333 -5.36 4.86 -3.55
CA PRO A 333 -4.83 6.20 -3.37
C PRO A 333 -3.35 6.24 -2.92
N LYS A 334 -2.54 5.23 -3.27
CA LYS A 334 -1.14 5.05 -2.83
C LYS A 334 -0.14 5.46 -3.91
N MET A 335 1.13 5.61 -3.53
CA MET A 335 2.22 5.59 -4.51
C MET A 335 2.36 4.17 -5.05
N ALA A 336 2.80 4.04 -6.31
CA ALA A 336 2.92 2.72 -6.94
C ALA A 336 3.91 1.78 -6.25
N GLN A 337 4.95 2.35 -5.63
CA GLN A 337 5.97 1.62 -4.87
C GLN A 337 5.42 1.04 -3.55
N ASP A 338 4.33 1.59 -3.03
CA ASP A 338 3.70 1.17 -1.77
C ASP A 338 2.59 0.13 -2.00
N VAL A 339 2.39 -0.31 -3.25
CA VAL A 339 1.41 -1.32 -3.60
C VAL A 339 2.10 -2.66 -3.84
N ASP A 340 1.80 -3.65 -3.01
CA ASP A 340 2.23 -5.02 -3.24
C ASP A 340 1.42 -5.67 -4.38
N ILE A 341 1.99 -5.68 -5.58
CA ILE A 341 1.36 -6.29 -6.75
C ILE A 341 1.31 -7.83 -6.63
N THR A 342 2.25 -8.44 -5.89
CA THR A 342 2.25 -9.89 -5.67
C THR A 342 1.06 -10.28 -4.79
N GLY A 343 0.88 -9.59 -3.66
CA GLY A 343 -0.27 -9.75 -2.78
C GLY A 343 -1.59 -9.51 -3.51
N LEU A 344 -1.68 -8.45 -4.32
CA LEU A 344 -2.88 -8.16 -5.09
C LEU A 344 -3.22 -9.27 -6.10
N CYS A 345 -2.22 -9.77 -6.84
CA CYS A 345 -2.43 -10.89 -7.76
C CYS A 345 -2.80 -12.18 -7.04
N ALA A 346 -2.25 -12.42 -5.85
CA ALA A 346 -2.62 -13.56 -5.00
C ALA A 346 -4.07 -13.44 -4.50
N PHE A 347 -4.49 -12.25 -4.08
CA PHE A 347 -5.87 -11.96 -3.69
C PHE A 347 -6.87 -12.25 -4.82
N GLU A 348 -6.58 -11.76 -6.02
CA GLU A 348 -7.39 -11.98 -7.23
C GLU A 348 -7.25 -13.40 -7.81
N GLY A 349 -6.23 -14.15 -7.40
CA GLY A 349 -5.93 -15.49 -7.90
C GLY A 349 -5.50 -15.51 -9.38
N VAL A 350 -5.06 -14.38 -9.93
CA VAL A 350 -4.68 -14.23 -11.33
C VAL A 350 -3.48 -13.31 -11.47
N LYS A 351 -2.73 -13.48 -12.56
CA LYS A 351 -1.66 -12.56 -12.95
C LYS A 351 -2.24 -11.27 -13.55
N ALA A 352 -1.47 -10.19 -13.46
CA ALA A 352 -1.88 -8.88 -13.93
C ALA A 352 -1.19 -8.46 -15.24
N THR A 353 -1.93 -7.76 -16.09
CA THR A 353 -1.32 -6.81 -17.02
C THR A 353 -1.11 -5.49 -16.27
N VAL A 354 0.11 -4.95 -16.30
CA VAL A 354 0.39 -3.64 -15.71
C VAL A 354 0.49 -2.59 -16.81
N ALA A 355 -0.21 -1.48 -16.65
CA ALA A 355 -0.24 -0.40 -17.64
C ALA A 355 0.00 0.95 -16.97
N GLY A 356 0.42 1.97 -17.72
CA GLY A 356 0.43 3.32 -17.17
C GLY A 356 1.18 4.37 -17.98
N ASN A 357 0.82 5.62 -17.73
CA ASN A 357 1.61 6.79 -18.10
C ASN A 357 2.46 7.18 -16.88
N LEU A 358 3.72 6.72 -16.83
CA LEU A 358 4.49 6.82 -15.60
C LEU A 358 4.96 8.26 -15.33
N PRO A 359 4.87 8.74 -14.07
CA PRO A 359 5.39 10.04 -13.68
C PRO A 359 6.90 10.09 -13.85
N TYR A 360 7.40 11.12 -14.51
CA TYR A 360 8.79 11.15 -14.98
C TYR A 360 9.85 11.09 -13.88
N ALA A 361 9.60 11.69 -12.72
CA ALA A 361 10.53 11.65 -11.59
C ALA A 361 10.74 10.23 -11.06
N ASP A 362 9.68 9.41 -11.10
CA ASP A 362 9.64 8.11 -10.41
C ASP A 362 9.62 6.91 -11.36
N SER A 363 9.54 7.13 -12.68
CA SER A 363 9.49 6.08 -13.70
C SER A 363 10.54 4.99 -13.51
N SER A 364 11.78 5.34 -13.14
CA SER A 364 12.82 4.32 -12.90
C SER A 364 12.52 3.46 -11.68
N GLN A 365 12.08 4.07 -10.57
CA GLN A 365 11.76 3.33 -9.34
C GLN A 365 10.56 2.42 -9.56
N ILE A 366 9.51 2.93 -10.20
CA ILE A 366 8.31 2.16 -10.55
C ILE A 366 8.67 0.98 -11.46
N LEU A 367 9.50 1.18 -12.48
CA LEU A 367 9.91 0.08 -13.34
C LEU A 367 10.67 -1.01 -12.56
N PHE A 368 11.57 -0.63 -11.64
CA PHE A 368 12.25 -1.61 -10.78
C PHE A 368 11.30 -2.31 -9.82
N HIS A 369 10.29 -1.62 -9.29
CA HIS A 369 9.19 -2.23 -8.54
C HIS A 369 8.48 -3.32 -9.35
N ILE A 370 8.11 -3.03 -10.60
CA ILE A 370 7.52 -4.02 -11.51
C ILE A 370 8.46 -5.20 -11.80
N LEU A 371 9.76 -4.94 -11.91
CA LEU A 371 10.75 -5.99 -12.07
C LEU A 371 10.82 -6.90 -10.83
N ASP A 372 10.65 -6.35 -9.63
CA ASP A 372 10.65 -7.12 -8.39
C ASP A 372 9.37 -7.99 -8.27
N HIS A 373 8.23 -7.52 -8.81
CA HIS A 373 6.96 -8.26 -8.93
C HIS A 373 6.79 -9.07 -10.22
N ARG A 374 7.85 -9.22 -11.04
CA ARG A 374 7.77 -9.79 -12.41
C ARG A 374 7.12 -11.17 -12.53
N THR A 375 7.08 -11.98 -11.47
CA THR A 375 6.56 -13.35 -11.51
C THR A 375 5.04 -13.39 -11.62
N VAL A 376 4.35 -12.36 -11.13
CA VAL A 376 2.88 -12.21 -11.18
C VAL A 376 2.39 -11.29 -12.30
N VAL A 377 3.32 -10.68 -13.05
CA VAL A 377 3.00 -9.86 -14.22
C VAL A 377 2.95 -10.76 -15.45
N ASP A 378 1.94 -10.61 -16.31
CA ASP A 378 1.88 -11.27 -17.63
C ASP A 378 2.41 -10.37 -18.74
N ARG A 379 2.20 -9.07 -18.60
CA ARG A 379 2.63 -8.04 -19.53
C ARG A 379 2.69 -6.69 -18.83
N ALA A 380 3.66 -5.87 -19.18
CA ALA A 380 3.71 -4.47 -18.79
C ALA A 380 3.71 -3.56 -20.02
N ILE A 381 2.94 -2.47 -20.00
CA ILE A 381 2.89 -1.45 -21.06
C ILE A 381 3.03 -0.06 -20.42
N PHE A 382 4.15 0.61 -20.68
CA PHE A 382 4.43 1.89 -20.04
C PHE A 382 4.77 2.95 -21.05
N MET A 383 4.18 4.13 -20.87
CA MET A 383 4.67 5.35 -21.46
C MET A 383 5.67 6.01 -20.49
N ILE A 384 6.89 6.21 -20.98
CA ILE A 384 7.99 6.79 -20.21
C ILE A 384 8.76 7.80 -21.06
N GLN A 385 9.64 8.59 -20.43
CA GLN A 385 10.54 9.49 -21.15
C GLN A 385 11.36 8.72 -22.19
N LYS A 386 11.52 9.29 -23.38
CA LYS A 386 12.23 8.66 -24.50
C LYS A 386 13.66 8.25 -24.15
N GLU A 387 14.39 9.08 -23.40
CA GLU A 387 15.76 8.74 -22.96
C GLU A 387 15.79 7.48 -22.07
N LEU A 388 14.81 7.32 -21.17
CA LEU A 388 14.73 6.14 -20.31
C LEU A 388 14.38 4.90 -21.14
N ALA A 389 13.46 5.01 -22.10
CA ALA A 389 13.17 3.94 -23.04
C ALA A 389 14.41 3.56 -23.87
N ASP A 390 15.19 4.53 -24.35
CA ASP A 390 16.42 4.31 -25.10
C ASP A 390 17.49 3.58 -24.26
N ARG A 391 17.53 3.83 -22.94
CA ARG A 391 18.38 3.09 -22.01
C ARG A 391 17.91 1.66 -21.83
N ILE A 392 16.62 1.43 -21.57
CA ILE A 392 16.06 0.08 -21.35
C ILE A 392 16.22 -0.80 -22.59
N CYS A 393 15.98 -0.23 -23.77
CA CYS A 393 16.10 -0.92 -25.06
C CYS A 393 17.53 -0.97 -25.61
N SER A 394 18.53 -0.48 -24.87
CA SER A 394 19.90 -0.34 -25.37
C SER A 394 20.62 -1.68 -25.53
N SER A 395 21.43 -1.81 -26.57
CA SER A 395 22.37 -2.92 -26.76
C SER A 395 23.76 -2.59 -26.20
N THR A 396 24.59 -3.62 -26.03
CA THR A 396 25.97 -3.45 -25.53
C THR A 396 26.80 -2.52 -26.43
N ARG A 397 27.84 -1.91 -25.85
CA ARG A 397 28.81 -1.00 -26.49
C ARG A 397 28.21 0.33 -26.95
N VAL A 398 27.03 0.69 -26.46
CA VAL A 398 26.38 1.99 -26.71
C VAL A 398 26.34 2.81 -25.42
N LYS A 399 26.48 4.13 -25.53
CA LYS A 399 26.51 5.05 -24.37
C LYS A 399 25.29 4.93 -23.44
N THR A 400 24.11 4.59 -23.98
CA THR A 400 22.86 4.44 -23.22
C THR A 400 22.80 3.13 -22.43
N TYR A 401 23.66 2.16 -22.71
CA TYR A 401 23.64 0.83 -22.08
C TYR A 401 24.08 0.89 -20.61
N GLY A 402 23.23 0.42 -19.70
CA GLY A 402 23.51 0.48 -18.26
C GLY A 402 22.69 -0.52 -17.46
N ILE A 403 22.54 -0.22 -16.16
CA ILE A 403 21.83 -1.07 -15.20
C ILE A 403 20.43 -1.49 -15.70
N PRO A 404 19.55 -0.57 -16.18
CA PRO A 404 18.23 -0.99 -16.67
C PRO A 404 18.31 -1.87 -17.91
N SER A 405 19.26 -1.62 -18.82
CA SER A 405 19.44 -2.42 -20.04
C SER A 405 19.75 -3.87 -19.72
N VAL A 406 20.62 -4.10 -18.73
CA VAL A 406 20.98 -5.45 -18.26
C VAL A 406 19.79 -6.11 -17.59
N LEU A 407 19.28 -5.50 -16.53
CA LEU A 407 18.31 -6.15 -15.64
C LEU A 407 16.98 -6.41 -16.35
N PHE A 408 16.48 -5.48 -17.16
CA PHE A 408 15.23 -5.72 -17.88
C PHE A 408 15.40 -6.75 -19.00
N ALA A 409 16.53 -6.76 -19.72
CA ALA A 409 16.73 -7.74 -20.79
C ALA A 409 16.78 -9.18 -20.26
N LEU A 410 17.33 -9.39 -19.05
CA LEU A 410 17.41 -10.71 -18.41
C LEU A 410 16.04 -11.34 -18.14
N TYR A 411 15.05 -10.52 -17.81
CA TYR A 411 13.74 -10.98 -17.34
C TYR A 411 12.59 -10.69 -18.29
N PHE A 412 12.75 -9.74 -19.21
CA PHE A 412 11.71 -9.33 -20.14
C PHE A 412 12.17 -9.41 -21.60
N ILE A 413 11.21 -9.73 -22.46
CA ILE A 413 11.25 -9.36 -23.88
C ILE A 413 10.77 -7.92 -23.94
N ILE A 414 11.66 -7.03 -24.37
CA ILE A 414 11.42 -5.59 -24.43
C ILE A 414 11.09 -5.22 -25.87
N LYS A 415 9.99 -4.51 -26.08
CA LYS A 415 9.64 -3.98 -27.40
C LYS A 415 9.33 -2.49 -27.31
N ARG A 416 9.98 -1.70 -28.17
CA ARG A 416 9.61 -0.31 -28.43
C ARG A 416 8.36 -0.31 -29.30
N GLU A 417 7.25 0.18 -28.78
CA GLU A 417 5.99 0.18 -29.53
C GLU A 417 5.89 1.41 -30.45
N PHE A 418 5.98 2.61 -29.89
CA PHE A 418 5.95 3.87 -30.65
C PHE A 418 6.42 5.06 -29.81
N ASP A 419 6.80 6.14 -30.49
CA ASP A 419 7.13 7.42 -29.85
C ASP A 419 5.89 8.33 -29.75
N VAL A 420 5.85 9.15 -28.71
CA VAL A 420 4.75 10.09 -28.42
C VAL A 420 5.34 11.49 -28.24
N SER A 421 4.83 12.44 -29.03
CA SER A 421 5.25 13.84 -28.96
C SER A 421 4.83 14.46 -27.62
N ARG A 422 5.69 15.32 -27.05
CA ARG A 422 5.34 16.16 -25.89
C ARG A 422 4.06 16.99 -26.06
N ASN A 423 3.64 17.25 -27.30
CA ASN A 423 2.44 18.03 -27.61
C ASN A 423 1.13 17.24 -27.37
N CYS A 424 1.22 15.92 -27.16
CA CYS A 424 0.09 15.08 -26.78
C CYS A 424 -0.26 15.19 -25.28
N PHE A 425 0.37 16.11 -24.54
CA PHE A 425 0.21 16.21 -23.08
C PHE A 425 -0.19 17.62 -22.63
N LYS A 426 -0.88 17.68 -21.49
CA LYS A 426 -1.15 18.91 -20.75
C LYS A 426 -0.81 18.74 -19.26
N PRO A 427 0.13 19.51 -18.71
CA PRO A 427 1.03 20.43 -19.41
C PRO A 427 2.00 19.63 -20.29
N ALA A 428 2.54 20.27 -21.33
CA ALA A 428 3.52 19.62 -22.19
C ALA A 428 4.85 19.38 -21.43
N PRO A 429 5.41 18.16 -21.43
CA PRO A 429 6.72 17.90 -20.88
C PRO A 429 7.85 18.55 -21.69
N LYS A 430 9.05 18.57 -21.11
CA LYS A 430 10.26 19.09 -21.77
C LYS A 430 10.84 18.15 -22.83
N VAL A 431 10.46 16.89 -22.80
CA VAL A 431 11.00 15.81 -23.65
C VAL A 431 9.85 14.99 -24.21
N ASP A 432 10.10 14.30 -25.32
CA ASP A 432 9.15 13.35 -25.88
C ASP A 432 9.14 12.05 -25.07
N SER A 433 8.08 11.26 -25.24
CA SER A 433 7.88 9.96 -24.60
C SER A 433 7.99 8.82 -25.59
N THR A 434 8.14 7.61 -25.06
CA THR A 434 8.08 6.37 -25.81
C THR A 434 7.24 5.37 -25.03
N VAL A 435 6.35 4.67 -25.74
CA VAL A 435 5.63 3.52 -25.20
C VAL A 435 6.47 2.27 -25.43
N ILE A 436 6.75 1.54 -24.35
CA ILE A 436 7.42 0.25 -24.37
C ILE A 436 6.49 -0.84 -23.84
N SER A 437 6.63 -2.05 -24.36
CA SER A 437 6.05 -3.25 -23.76
C SER A 437 7.14 -4.17 -23.21
N LEU A 438 6.83 -4.78 -22.08
CA LEU A 438 7.67 -5.71 -21.33
C LEU A 438 6.88 -7.00 -21.16
N THR A 439 7.32 -8.07 -21.82
CA THR A 439 6.73 -9.41 -21.64
C THR A 439 7.71 -10.25 -20.82
N PRO A 440 7.35 -10.73 -19.62
CA PRO A 440 8.21 -11.61 -18.84
C PRO A 440 8.62 -12.83 -19.65
N ARG A 441 9.87 -13.24 -19.50
CA ARG A 441 10.39 -14.45 -20.15
C ARG A 441 9.97 -15.68 -19.34
N SER A 442 9.59 -16.76 -20.03
CA SER A 442 9.35 -18.07 -19.40
C SER A 442 10.63 -18.68 -18.81
N GLN A 443 11.79 -18.35 -19.40
CA GLN A 443 13.12 -18.68 -18.88
C GLN A 443 14.03 -17.46 -19.09
N SER A 444 14.86 -17.12 -18.11
CA SER A 444 15.85 -16.05 -18.27
C SER A 444 16.78 -16.36 -19.45
N ILE A 445 17.31 -15.33 -20.11
CA ILE A 445 18.32 -15.48 -21.19
C ILE A 445 19.56 -16.24 -20.68
N ALA A 446 19.81 -16.18 -19.37
CA ALA A 446 20.81 -17.00 -18.70
C ALA A 446 20.11 -18.08 -17.85
N PRO A 447 20.14 -19.36 -18.26
CA PRO A 447 19.49 -20.47 -17.54
C PRO A 447 20.00 -20.66 -16.11
N SER A 448 21.22 -20.22 -15.84
CA SER A 448 21.89 -20.22 -14.53
C SER A 448 21.69 -18.92 -13.74
N CYS A 449 20.61 -18.17 -13.97
CA CYS A 449 20.33 -16.94 -13.22
C CYS A 449 20.42 -17.23 -11.69
N PRO A 450 21.22 -16.49 -10.91
CA PRO A 450 21.41 -16.77 -9.50
C PRO A 450 20.07 -16.77 -8.78
N LYS A 451 19.88 -17.71 -7.84
CA LYS A 451 18.72 -17.70 -6.93
C LYS A 451 18.65 -16.37 -6.18
N ASN A 452 19.81 -15.79 -5.87
CA ASN A 452 19.94 -14.51 -5.21
C ASN A 452 19.90 -13.33 -6.20
N TYR A 453 18.70 -12.87 -6.54
CA TYR A 453 18.51 -11.68 -7.38
C TYR A 453 19.12 -10.40 -6.75
N LYS A 454 19.14 -10.26 -5.42
CA LYS A 454 19.76 -9.11 -4.74
C LYS A 454 21.26 -9.06 -5.00
N LEU A 455 21.94 -10.21 -5.00
CA LEU A 455 23.35 -10.30 -5.35
C LEU A 455 23.59 -9.89 -6.81
N LEU A 456 22.78 -10.38 -7.75
CA LEU A 456 22.86 -9.96 -9.15
C LEU A 456 22.70 -8.44 -9.30
N GLN A 457 21.70 -7.84 -8.65
CA GLN A 457 21.54 -6.39 -8.64
C GLN A 457 22.78 -5.67 -8.09
N LYS A 458 23.37 -6.18 -7.00
CA LYS A 458 24.60 -5.63 -6.40
C LYS A 458 25.77 -5.70 -7.37
N VAL A 459 25.96 -6.83 -8.07
CA VAL A 459 27.02 -7.04 -9.07
C VAL A 459 26.86 -6.11 -10.26
N VAL A 460 25.64 -5.97 -10.80
CA VAL A 460 25.36 -5.05 -11.92
C VAL A 460 25.60 -3.61 -11.49
N LYS A 461 25.12 -3.19 -10.31
CA LYS A 461 25.36 -1.85 -9.76
C LYS A 461 26.85 -1.56 -9.57
N ALA A 462 27.59 -2.48 -8.96
CA ALA A 462 29.03 -2.34 -8.74
C ALA A 462 29.81 -2.24 -10.07
N SER A 463 29.42 -3.02 -11.07
CA SER A 463 30.04 -2.98 -12.40
C SER A 463 29.85 -1.63 -13.11
N PHE A 464 28.70 -0.98 -12.93
CA PHE A 464 28.41 0.33 -13.55
C PHE A 464 28.76 1.54 -12.66
N ALA A 465 29.25 1.35 -11.43
CA ALA A 465 29.60 2.43 -10.51
C ALA A 465 30.61 3.41 -11.13
N HIS A 466 31.61 2.89 -11.86
CA HIS A 466 32.63 3.68 -12.52
C HIS A 466 32.69 3.38 -14.03
N ARG A 467 31.72 3.87 -14.81
CA ARG A 467 31.58 3.62 -16.27
C ARG A 467 32.86 3.79 -17.13
N ARG A 468 33.81 4.64 -16.70
CA ARG A 468 35.06 4.90 -17.44
C ARG A 468 36.20 3.94 -17.06
N LYS A 469 36.08 3.19 -15.96
CA LYS A 469 37.06 2.21 -15.48
C LYS A 469 36.75 0.82 -16.05
N THR A 470 37.74 -0.06 -15.97
CA THR A 470 37.53 -1.49 -16.23
C THR A 470 36.59 -2.09 -15.17
N ILE A 471 35.90 -3.17 -15.50
CA ILE A 471 34.94 -3.82 -14.62
C ILE A 471 35.60 -4.28 -13.31
N ALA A 472 36.81 -4.82 -13.37
CA ALA A 472 37.55 -5.23 -12.18
C ALA A 472 37.83 -4.07 -11.22
N ASN A 473 38.18 -2.90 -11.75
CA ASN A 473 38.39 -1.72 -10.93
C ASN A 473 37.08 -1.11 -10.42
N SER A 474 35.97 -1.27 -11.14
CA SER A 474 34.66 -0.79 -10.69
C SER A 474 34.10 -1.67 -9.57
N MET A 475 34.24 -3.00 -9.68
CA MET A 475 33.71 -3.95 -8.70
C MET A 475 34.51 -3.99 -7.38
N ARG A 476 35.79 -3.61 -7.39
CA ARG A 476 36.68 -3.65 -6.21
C ARG A 476 36.13 -2.90 -4.99
N GLU A 477 35.38 -1.81 -5.20
CA GLU A 477 34.80 -1.03 -4.10
C GLU A 477 33.70 -1.79 -3.34
N SER A 478 32.91 -2.60 -4.05
CA SER A 478 31.77 -3.32 -3.46
C SER A 478 32.07 -4.78 -3.07
N PHE A 479 33.18 -5.32 -3.58
CA PHE A 479 33.57 -6.73 -3.46
C PHE A 479 35.08 -6.87 -3.21
N GLY A 480 35.66 -5.94 -2.43
CA GLY A 480 37.11 -5.93 -2.14
C GLY A 480 37.61 -7.12 -1.33
N ASP A 481 36.72 -7.75 -0.56
CA ASP A 481 37.02 -8.92 0.29
C ASP A 481 36.98 -10.24 -0.49
N VAL A 482 36.60 -10.21 -1.77
CA VAL A 482 36.50 -11.37 -2.65
C VAL A 482 37.68 -11.40 -3.61
N ASP A 483 38.23 -12.58 -3.91
CA ASP A 483 39.22 -12.73 -4.98
C ASP A 483 38.59 -12.50 -6.36
N LEU A 484 38.57 -11.23 -6.78
CA LEU A 484 37.99 -10.83 -8.06
C LEU A 484 38.70 -11.47 -9.25
N SER A 485 39.99 -11.80 -9.16
CA SER A 485 40.70 -12.47 -10.25
C SER A 485 40.10 -13.86 -10.51
N SER A 486 39.90 -14.63 -9.44
CA SER A 486 39.20 -15.93 -9.50
C SER A 486 37.75 -15.79 -9.99
N VAL A 487 37.04 -14.74 -9.57
CA VAL A 487 35.66 -14.47 -10.03
C VAL A 487 35.61 -14.25 -11.55
N PHE A 488 36.49 -13.41 -12.11
CA PHE A 488 36.52 -13.14 -13.55
C PHE A 488 36.92 -14.38 -14.36
N GLU A 489 37.88 -15.16 -13.86
CA GLU A 489 38.30 -16.42 -14.49
C GLU A 489 37.14 -17.43 -14.53
N ARG A 490 36.47 -17.66 -13.40
CA ARG A 490 35.29 -18.55 -13.32
C ARG A 490 34.12 -18.09 -14.20
N ALA A 491 33.87 -16.78 -14.24
CA ALA A 491 32.83 -16.21 -15.08
C ALA A 491 33.17 -16.21 -16.58
N GLY A 492 34.44 -16.45 -16.95
CA GLY A 492 34.91 -16.36 -18.33
C GLY A 492 34.87 -14.93 -18.90
N ILE A 493 35.04 -13.93 -18.05
CA ILE A 493 34.94 -12.50 -18.42
C ILE A 493 36.31 -11.83 -18.34
N ASP A 494 36.70 -11.14 -19.42
CA ASP A 494 37.93 -10.33 -19.43
C ASP A 494 37.79 -9.11 -18.49
N ALA A 495 38.56 -9.14 -17.41
CA ALA A 495 38.64 -8.11 -16.36
C ALA A 495 39.01 -6.70 -16.87
N SER A 496 39.60 -6.59 -18.06
CA SER A 496 39.99 -5.33 -18.70
C SER A 496 38.82 -4.64 -19.42
N LEU A 497 37.73 -5.36 -19.71
CA LEU A 497 36.54 -4.79 -20.33
C LEU A 497 35.88 -3.76 -19.42
N ARG A 498 35.10 -2.85 -20.03
CA ARG A 498 34.17 -1.99 -19.32
C ARG A 498 32.80 -2.66 -19.23
N ALA A 499 32.03 -2.31 -18.20
CA ALA A 499 30.70 -2.87 -17.99
C ALA A 499 29.77 -2.72 -19.21
N GLU A 500 29.90 -1.63 -19.98
CA GLU A 500 29.06 -1.44 -21.18
C GLU A 500 29.33 -2.43 -22.32
N GLN A 501 30.44 -3.17 -22.26
CA GLN A 501 30.84 -4.15 -23.26
C GLN A 501 30.37 -5.57 -22.93
N ILE A 502 29.87 -5.79 -21.72
CA ILE A 502 29.48 -7.11 -21.21
C ILE A 502 27.99 -7.30 -21.49
N PRO A 503 27.58 -8.42 -22.09
CA PRO A 503 26.17 -8.70 -22.33
C PRO A 503 25.46 -9.14 -21.03
N PRO A 504 24.12 -9.11 -20.99
CA PRO A 504 23.37 -9.40 -19.76
C PRO A 504 23.72 -10.74 -19.11
N GLU A 505 23.90 -11.81 -19.88
CA GLU A 505 24.30 -13.14 -19.43
C GLU A 505 25.69 -13.16 -18.77
N GLY A 506 26.60 -12.26 -19.18
CA GLY A 506 27.91 -12.12 -18.54
C GLY A 506 27.80 -11.61 -17.10
N PHE A 507 26.82 -10.76 -16.80
CA PHE A 507 26.55 -10.33 -15.42
C PHE A 507 25.98 -11.43 -14.55
N VAL A 508 25.21 -12.35 -15.14
CA VAL A 508 24.74 -13.54 -14.44
C VAL A 508 25.90 -14.46 -14.10
N ALA A 509 26.81 -14.72 -15.05
CA ALA A 509 28.02 -15.50 -14.79
C ALA A 509 28.88 -14.88 -13.68
N LEU A 510 29.06 -13.56 -13.70
CA LEU A 510 29.76 -12.84 -12.63
C LEU A 510 29.06 -12.98 -11.27
N ALA A 511 27.73 -12.86 -11.24
CA ALA A 511 26.98 -12.98 -9.99
C ALA A 511 27.07 -14.38 -9.37
N ASN A 512 27.00 -15.43 -10.18
CA ASN A 512 27.21 -16.80 -9.70
C ASN A 512 28.64 -17.02 -9.18
N ALA A 513 29.65 -16.53 -9.92
CA ALA A 513 31.04 -16.65 -9.50
C ALA A 513 31.33 -15.87 -8.20
N VAL A 514 30.66 -14.74 -7.98
CA VAL A 514 30.70 -14.02 -6.69
C VAL A 514 29.99 -14.82 -5.60
N GLU A 515 28.83 -15.41 -5.88
CA GLU A 515 28.07 -16.21 -4.90
C GLU A 515 28.89 -17.40 -4.40
N GLU A 516 29.61 -18.08 -5.29
CA GLU A 516 30.52 -19.18 -4.93
C GLU A 516 31.80 -18.74 -4.21
N ALA A 517 32.11 -17.44 -4.20
CA ALA A 517 33.31 -16.89 -3.58
C ALA A 517 33.05 -16.31 -2.18
N LEU A 518 31.78 -16.08 -1.84
CA LEU A 518 31.30 -15.69 -0.52
C LEU A 518 31.08 -16.94 0.33
#